data_AF-A0A8C7B437-F1
#
_entry.id   AF-A0A8C7B437-F1
#
_cell.length_a   1.000
_cell.length_b   1.000
_cell.length_c   1.000
_cell.angle_alpha   90.00
_cell.angle_beta   90.00
_cell.angle_gamma   90.00
#
_symmetry.space_group_name_H-M   'P 1'
#
loop_
_entity.id
_entity.type
_entity.pdbx_description
1 polymer ?
#
loop_
_entity_poly.entity_id
_entity_poly.type
_entity_poly.pdbx_seq_one_letter_code
_entity_poly.pdbx_strand_id
1 'polypeptide(L)'
;MAAASSSDSDSGRAESNEASSKWLDAHYDPMANIHTFSACLALADLHGDGEYKLVVGDLGPGGQHPCLKVLKGPTVLTESPLPALPAAAATFLMEQHEPRTPALGLASGPCVYVYKNLRPYFKFSLPPLPPNPLEQDLWNQAKEMSLPSVPVFLEVSGQFDVEFRLAAACRNGNIYILRRDSTRPKYCIELSARPVGLVRVHKVLVVGSTQESLHGFTHKGKKLWTVQMPAAILTMNLLEQRSRGLQAVMAGLANGEVRIYHDKALLNIIRTPDAVTSLCFGRYGREDNTLIMTTRGGGLIIKILKRTAVFVEAGGEVGPPPAQAMKLSVPRKTRLYVDQTLREREAGTAMHRAFQTDLYLLRLRAARAYVQALESSLNPVSVTAREPLKLHAVVQGLGPTFKLTLHLQNTSAARPILGLLVCFLYNEVLYALPRAFFKVPLLVPGLSYPLETFVESLSDKGISDIIKVLVLREGQSAPLLSAHINMPVSEGLAAA
;
A
#
# COMPACT_ATOMS: atom_id res chain seq x y z
N MET A 1 -9.45 -51.15 -13.27
CA MET A 1 -10.10 -49.83 -13.05
C MET A 1 -10.48 -49.73 -11.58
N ALA A 2 -9.99 -48.74 -10.86
CA ALA A 2 -10.48 -48.32 -9.55
C ALA A 2 -10.14 -46.83 -9.41
N ALA A 3 -11.04 -46.04 -8.82
CA ALA A 3 -11.00 -44.59 -8.94
C ALA A 3 -10.01 -43.90 -7.98
N ALA A 4 -9.47 -42.77 -8.42
CA ALA A 4 -8.96 -41.72 -7.54
C ALA A 4 -9.83 -40.48 -7.76
N SER A 5 -10.82 -40.26 -6.88
CA SER A 5 -11.54 -38.99 -6.80
C SER A 5 -10.73 -38.02 -5.95
N SER A 6 -10.61 -36.77 -6.41
CA SER A 6 -9.88 -35.71 -5.72
C SER A 6 -10.75 -34.47 -5.56
N SER A 7 -10.46 -33.70 -4.50
CA SER A 7 -10.99 -32.37 -4.17
C SER A 7 -12.51 -32.18 -4.19
N ASP A 8 -13.12 -32.25 -3.00
CA ASP A 8 -14.46 -31.67 -2.74
C ASP A 8 -14.59 -31.14 -1.28
N SER A 9 -13.48 -30.64 -0.71
CA SER A 9 -13.36 -30.29 0.71
C SER A 9 -13.33 -28.78 1.00
N ASP A 10 -13.35 -27.93 -0.04
CA ASP A 10 -13.29 -26.47 0.10
C ASP A 10 -14.68 -25.80 -0.07
N SER A 11 -15.59 -26.45 -0.80
CA SER A 11 -16.99 -26.06 -1.00
C SER A 11 -17.77 -25.97 0.33
N GLY A 12 -17.76 -27.05 1.13
CA GLY A 12 -18.49 -27.12 2.41
C GLY A 12 -18.03 -26.14 3.51
N ARG A 13 -16.85 -25.53 3.37
CA ARG A 13 -16.36 -24.47 4.29
C ARG A 13 -16.89 -23.08 3.96
N ALA A 14 -17.33 -22.84 2.72
CA ALA A 14 -17.97 -21.58 2.34
C ALA A 14 -19.43 -21.55 2.80
N GLU A 15 -20.21 -22.59 2.48
CA GLU A 15 -21.65 -22.67 2.78
C GLU A 15 -21.95 -22.62 4.29
N SER A 16 -21.12 -23.29 5.11
CA SER A 16 -21.26 -23.28 6.58
C SER A 16 -21.00 -21.90 7.22
N ASN A 17 -20.27 -21.01 6.53
CA ASN A 17 -20.02 -19.64 6.97
C ASN A 17 -21.18 -18.68 6.62
N GLU A 18 -21.87 -18.88 5.50
CA GLU A 18 -23.01 -18.02 5.11
C GLU A 18 -24.23 -18.23 6.02
N ALA A 19 -24.52 -19.47 6.41
CA ALA A 19 -25.61 -19.78 7.33
C ALA A 19 -25.45 -19.06 8.70
N SER A 20 -24.22 -18.94 9.19
CA SER A 20 -23.89 -18.25 10.44
C SER A 20 -23.68 -16.73 10.30
N SER A 21 -23.70 -16.19 9.09
CA SER A 21 -23.56 -14.75 8.84
C SER A 21 -24.68 -13.96 9.52
N LYS A 22 -24.33 -12.82 10.12
CA LYS A 22 -25.28 -11.86 10.71
C LYS A 22 -26.00 -11.01 9.64
N TRP A 23 -25.50 -11.04 8.40
CA TRP A 23 -25.97 -10.25 7.28
C TRP A 23 -26.67 -11.14 6.24
N LEU A 24 -27.59 -10.53 5.50
CA LEU A 24 -28.19 -11.04 4.27
C LEU A 24 -27.65 -10.25 3.11
N ASP A 25 -27.25 -10.93 2.05
CA ASP A 25 -26.71 -10.29 0.85
C ASP A 25 -27.88 -9.96 -0.08
N ALA A 26 -28.29 -8.69 -0.06
CA ALA A 26 -29.51 -8.24 -0.72
C ALA A 26 -29.27 -7.86 -2.18
N HIS A 27 -28.11 -7.28 -2.49
CA HIS A 27 -27.70 -6.95 -3.85
C HIS A 27 -26.18 -6.80 -3.97
N TYR A 28 -25.64 -7.22 -5.11
CA TYR A 28 -24.27 -6.93 -5.54
C TYR A 28 -24.27 -6.65 -7.04
N ASP A 29 -23.87 -5.43 -7.42
CA ASP A 29 -23.63 -5.03 -8.80
C ASP A 29 -22.19 -4.51 -8.94
N PRO A 30 -21.25 -5.30 -9.49
CA PRO A 30 -19.89 -4.84 -9.73
C PRO A 30 -19.79 -3.75 -10.81
N MET A 31 -20.80 -3.58 -11.66
CA MET A 31 -20.80 -2.69 -12.83
C MET A 31 -21.58 -1.38 -12.63
N ALA A 32 -22.07 -1.11 -11.41
CA ALA A 32 -22.84 0.09 -11.06
C ALA A 32 -22.12 1.42 -11.38
N ASN A 33 -20.79 1.40 -11.47
CA ASN A 33 -19.92 2.54 -11.80
C ASN A 33 -20.18 3.78 -10.93
N ILE A 34 -20.15 3.58 -9.60
CA ILE A 34 -20.37 4.61 -8.58
C ILE A 34 -19.06 4.94 -7.86
N HIS A 35 -18.52 6.14 -8.08
CA HIS A 35 -17.24 6.59 -7.51
C HIS A 35 -17.48 7.66 -6.47
N THR A 36 -17.53 7.28 -5.19
CA THR A 36 -17.92 8.21 -4.11
C THR A 36 -17.21 7.93 -2.78
N PHE A 37 -17.41 8.84 -1.82
CA PHE A 37 -16.93 8.73 -0.44
C PHE A 37 -18.12 8.73 0.53
N SER A 38 -17.94 8.22 1.75
CA SER A 38 -19.01 8.16 2.76
C SER A 38 -19.63 9.53 3.09
N ALA A 39 -18.87 10.63 2.95
CA ALA A 39 -19.37 12.00 3.14
C ALA A 39 -20.34 12.47 2.03
N CYS A 40 -20.31 11.82 0.85
CA CYS A 40 -21.18 12.09 -0.29
C CYS A 40 -22.36 11.11 -0.41
N LEU A 41 -22.56 10.25 0.60
CA LEU A 41 -23.71 9.35 0.72
C LEU A 41 -24.71 9.87 1.75
N ALA A 42 -26.00 9.84 1.41
CA ALA A 42 -27.07 10.10 2.37
C ALA A 42 -28.29 9.18 2.14
N LEU A 43 -28.98 8.81 3.22
CA LEU A 43 -30.24 8.07 3.19
C LEU A 43 -31.37 8.99 3.67
N ALA A 44 -32.44 9.12 2.88
CA ALA A 44 -33.63 9.86 3.29
C ALA A 44 -34.89 9.44 2.52
N ASP A 45 -36.04 9.58 3.17
CA ASP A 45 -37.33 9.61 2.50
C ASP A 45 -37.55 10.99 1.86
N LEU A 46 -37.11 11.15 0.61
CA LEU A 46 -37.17 12.42 -0.11
C LEU A 46 -38.57 12.80 -0.61
N HIS A 47 -39.57 11.92 -0.45
CA HIS A 47 -40.93 12.10 -0.97
C HIS A 47 -42.01 12.10 0.13
N GLY A 48 -41.70 11.62 1.33
CA GLY A 48 -42.67 11.42 2.42
C GLY A 48 -43.50 10.14 2.27
N ASP A 49 -43.03 9.18 1.48
CA ASP A 49 -43.75 7.92 1.15
C ASP A 49 -43.36 6.75 2.07
N GLY A 50 -42.49 6.98 3.05
CA GLY A 50 -41.93 5.98 3.96
C GLY A 50 -40.83 5.11 3.34
N GLU A 51 -40.49 5.33 2.06
CA GLU A 51 -39.52 4.55 1.28
C GLU A 51 -38.21 5.34 1.13
N TYR A 52 -37.22 4.96 1.92
CA TYR A 52 -35.93 5.67 1.97
C TYR A 52 -35.13 5.44 0.69
N LYS A 53 -34.63 6.53 0.12
CA LYS A 53 -33.88 6.58 -1.13
C LYS A 53 -32.42 6.91 -0.80
N LEU A 54 -31.50 6.36 -1.58
CA LEU A 54 -30.07 6.54 -1.41
C LEU A 54 -29.63 7.67 -2.34
N VAL A 55 -29.00 8.68 -1.76
CA VAL A 55 -28.42 9.79 -2.50
C VAL A 55 -26.92 9.59 -2.58
N VAL A 56 -26.37 9.76 -3.79
CA VAL A 56 -24.95 9.64 -4.08
C VAL A 56 -24.47 10.88 -4.84
N GLY A 57 -23.57 11.64 -4.21
CA GLY A 57 -22.70 12.55 -4.95
C GLY A 57 -21.60 11.72 -5.61
N ASP A 58 -21.79 11.37 -6.88
CA ASP A 58 -20.83 10.62 -7.67
C ASP A 58 -19.78 11.58 -8.26
N LEU A 59 -18.52 11.20 -8.14
CA LEU A 59 -17.36 11.91 -8.70
C LEU A 59 -17.17 11.53 -10.18
N GLY A 60 -17.73 10.41 -10.61
CA GLY A 60 -17.47 9.76 -11.88
C GLY A 60 -16.08 9.11 -11.97
N PRO A 61 -15.85 8.25 -12.98
CA PRO A 61 -14.58 7.56 -13.15
C PRO A 61 -13.44 8.57 -13.33
N GLY A 62 -12.40 8.47 -12.50
CA GLY A 62 -11.27 9.40 -12.51
C GLY A 62 -11.60 10.83 -12.08
N GLY A 63 -12.78 11.09 -11.50
CA GLY A 63 -13.22 12.45 -11.13
C GLY A 63 -13.73 13.28 -12.32
N GLN A 64 -14.19 12.62 -13.39
CA GLN A 64 -14.77 13.26 -14.58
C GLN A 64 -16.29 13.10 -14.59
N HIS A 65 -17.00 14.14 -15.07
CA HIS A 65 -18.47 14.17 -15.17
C HIS A 65 -19.19 13.86 -13.85
N PRO A 66 -18.97 14.66 -12.77
CA PRO A 66 -19.65 14.45 -11.50
C PRO A 66 -21.17 14.58 -11.66
N CYS A 67 -21.92 13.72 -10.98
CA CYS A 67 -23.37 13.69 -11.04
C CYS A 67 -23.99 13.35 -9.67
N LEU A 68 -25.23 13.79 -9.49
CA LEU A 68 -26.09 13.40 -8.39
C LEU A 68 -26.91 12.19 -8.85
N LYS A 69 -26.58 11.00 -8.34
CA LYS A 69 -27.38 9.79 -8.54
C LYS A 69 -28.28 9.58 -7.34
N VAL A 70 -29.54 9.20 -7.59
CA VAL A 70 -30.49 8.80 -6.54
C VAL A 70 -30.99 7.41 -6.86
N LEU A 71 -30.85 6.48 -5.92
CA LEU A 71 -31.21 5.07 -6.09
C LEU A 71 -32.48 4.72 -5.30
N LYS A 72 -33.31 3.86 -5.89
CA LYS A 72 -34.51 3.26 -5.30
C LYS A 72 -34.43 1.74 -5.45
N GLY A 73 -34.11 1.04 -4.36
CA GLY A 73 -33.74 -0.37 -4.43
C GLY A 73 -32.36 -0.55 -5.12
N PRO A 74 -32.19 -1.51 -6.04
CA PRO A 74 -30.93 -1.68 -6.75
C PRO A 74 -30.70 -0.67 -7.90
N THR A 75 -31.74 0.03 -8.37
CA THR A 75 -31.67 0.84 -9.60
C THR A 75 -31.54 2.35 -9.33
N VAL A 76 -30.90 3.05 -10.28
CA VAL A 76 -30.87 4.52 -10.32
C VAL A 76 -32.24 5.03 -10.78
N LEU A 77 -32.84 5.90 -9.97
CA LEU A 77 -34.13 6.56 -10.21
C LEU A 77 -33.95 7.87 -10.99
N THR A 78 -32.96 8.69 -10.59
CA THR A 78 -32.63 9.95 -11.27
C THR A 78 -31.13 10.18 -11.25
N GLU A 79 -30.61 10.74 -12.34
CA GLU A 79 -29.24 11.23 -12.46
C GLU A 79 -29.27 12.69 -12.91
N SER A 80 -28.46 13.56 -12.30
CA SER A 80 -28.40 14.99 -12.61
C SER A 80 -26.94 15.45 -12.63
N PRO A 81 -26.46 16.11 -13.70
CA PRO A 81 -25.06 16.54 -13.79
C PRO A 81 -24.76 17.65 -12.75
N LEU A 82 -23.58 17.59 -12.15
CA LEU A 82 -23.14 18.56 -11.15
C LEU A 82 -22.16 19.58 -11.75
N PRO A 83 -22.22 20.87 -11.35
CA PRO A 83 -21.31 21.90 -11.86
C PRO A 83 -19.83 21.69 -11.48
N ALA A 84 -19.56 20.95 -10.41
CA ALA A 84 -18.22 20.61 -9.92
C ALA A 84 -18.29 19.36 -9.03
N LEU A 85 -17.13 18.81 -8.65
CA LEU A 85 -17.04 17.64 -7.77
C LEU A 85 -17.81 17.87 -6.45
N PRO A 86 -18.69 16.94 -6.03
CA PRO A 86 -19.34 17.00 -4.72
C PRO A 86 -18.33 16.77 -3.58
N ALA A 87 -18.41 17.59 -2.54
CA ALA A 87 -17.60 17.48 -1.34
C ALA A 87 -18.33 16.77 -0.18
N ALA A 88 -19.66 16.95 -0.08
CA ALA A 88 -20.51 16.26 0.87
C ALA A 88 -21.99 16.30 0.44
N ALA A 89 -22.76 15.31 0.87
CA ALA A 89 -24.23 15.26 0.75
C ALA A 89 -24.83 15.06 2.16
N ALA A 90 -25.81 15.88 2.53
CA ALA A 90 -26.47 15.80 3.83
C ALA A 90 -27.98 16.06 3.67
N THR A 91 -28.80 15.37 4.48
CA THR A 91 -30.26 15.51 4.47
C THR A 91 -30.72 16.21 5.74
N PHE A 92 -31.63 17.19 5.60
CA PHE A 92 -32.07 18.03 6.71
C PHE A 92 -33.54 18.45 6.55
N LEU A 93 -34.21 18.72 7.68
CA LEU A 93 -35.57 19.23 7.69
C LEU A 93 -35.54 20.77 7.58
N MET A 94 -36.31 21.33 6.64
CA MET A 94 -36.38 22.78 6.44
C MET A 94 -37.41 23.47 7.34
N GLU A 95 -38.48 22.77 7.69
CA GLU A 95 -39.66 23.31 8.39
C GLU A 95 -40.01 22.43 9.58
N GLN A 96 -40.57 23.03 10.63
CA GLN A 96 -40.97 22.29 11.85
C GLN A 96 -42.39 21.72 11.78
N HIS A 97 -43.21 22.16 10.82
CA HIS A 97 -44.58 21.72 10.62
C HIS A 97 -44.66 20.42 9.80
N GLU A 98 -45.71 19.63 10.00
CA GLU A 98 -45.97 18.41 9.24
C GLU A 98 -46.74 18.72 7.94
N PRO A 99 -46.51 17.99 6.82
CA PRO A 99 -45.64 16.81 6.69
C PRO A 99 -44.15 17.15 6.50
N ARG A 100 -43.30 16.62 7.37
CA ARG A 100 -41.85 16.87 7.39
C ARG A 100 -41.08 16.07 6.34
N THR A 101 -41.05 16.57 5.11
CA THR A 101 -40.16 16.03 4.06
C THR A 101 -38.74 16.62 4.17
N PRO A 102 -37.67 15.80 4.28
CA PRO A 102 -36.29 16.27 4.28
C PRO A 102 -35.88 16.81 2.90
N ALA A 103 -35.18 17.95 2.93
CA ALA A 103 -34.42 18.44 1.78
C ALA A 103 -33.02 17.80 1.75
N LEU A 104 -32.45 17.73 0.56
CA LEU A 104 -31.06 17.34 0.33
C LEU A 104 -30.20 18.60 0.14
N GLY A 105 -29.16 18.75 0.94
CA GLY A 105 -28.08 19.71 0.73
C GLY A 105 -26.85 19.03 0.15
N LEU A 106 -26.37 19.51 -0.99
CA LEU A 106 -25.18 19.00 -1.67
C LEU A 106 -24.14 20.12 -1.80
N ALA A 107 -22.98 19.96 -1.18
CA ALA A 107 -21.87 20.89 -1.29
C ALA A 107 -21.03 20.55 -2.54
N SER A 108 -20.86 21.52 -3.46
CA SER A 108 -20.07 21.36 -4.68
C SER A 108 -19.44 22.70 -5.08
N GLY A 109 -18.11 22.73 -5.14
CA GLY A 109 -17.33 23.96 -5.27
C GLY A 109 -17.63 24.96 -4.11
N PRO A 110 -17.74 26.27 -4.39
CA PRO A 110 -18.07 27.28 -3.38
C PRO A 110 -19.58 27.40 -3.09
N CYS A 111 -20.39 26.41 -3.51
CA CYS A 111 -21.85 26.46 -3.45
C CYS A 111 -22.45 25.27 -2.72
N VAL A 112 -23.57 25.50 -2.04
CA VAL A 112 -24.46 24.45 -1.52
C VAL A 112 -25.76 24.48 -2.31
N TYR A 113 -26.07 23.37 -2.96
CA TYR A 113 -27.27 23.17 -3.75
C TYR A 113 -28.30 22.44 -2.88
N VAL A 114 -29.46 23.06 -2.67
CA VAL A 114 -30.58 22.48 -1.93
C VAL A 114 -31.59 21.94 -2.92
N TYR A 115 -31.94 20.67 -2.77
CA TYR A 115 -32.96 19.99 -3.56
C TYR A 115 -34.15 19.64 -2.67
N LYS A 116 -35.37 20.02 -3.07
CA LYS A 116 -36.64 19.65 -2.41
C LYS A 116 -37.43 18.76 -3.37
N ASN A 117 -37.82 17.57 -2.93
CA ASN A 117 -38.47 16.55 -3.78
C ASN A 117 -37.71 16.30 -5.11
N LEU A 118 -36.39 16.07 -5.02
CA LEU A 118 -35.43 15.87 -6.13
C LEU A 118 -35.29 17.02 -7.14
N ARG A 119 -35.96 18.17 -6.93
CA ARG A 119 -35.84 19.35 -7.81
C ARG A 119 -34.89 20.38 -7.18
N PRO A 120 -34.02 21.03 -7.96
CA PRO A 120 -33.24 22.18 -7.49
C PRO A 120 -34.20 23.23 -6.91
N TYR A 121 -34.01 23.57 -5.64
CA TYR A 121 -34.85 24.50 -4.89
C TYR A 121 -34.13 25.81 -4.59
N PHE A 122 -32.88 25.71 -4.11
CA PHE A 122 -32.08 26.88 -3.76
C PHE A 122 -30.59 26.64 -4.02
N LYS A 123 -29.87 27.70 -4.39
CA LYS A 123 -28.41 27.70 -4.50
C LYS A 123 -27.86 28.74 -3.52
N PHE A 124 -27.20 28.27 -2.47
CA PHE A 124 -26.41 29.13 -1.61
C PHE A 124 -24.98 29.21 -2.15
N SER A 125 -24.54 30.41 -2.54
CA SER A 125 -23.11 30.67 -2.75
C SER A 125 -22.50 31.14 -1.43
N LEU A 126 -21.35 30.58 -1.05
CA LEU A 126 -20.60 31.11 0.09
C LEU A 126 -20.32 32.60 -0.14
N PRO A 127 -20.50 33.47 0.87
CA PRO A 127 -20.20 34.88 0.73
C PRO A 127 -18.71 35.02 0.39
N PRO A 128 -18.34 35.63 -0.76
CA PRO A 128 -16.95 35.84 -1.09
C PRO A 128 -16.38 36.83 -0.06
N LEU A 129 -15.47 36.35 0.79
CA LEU A 129 -14.74 37.22 1.68
C LEU A 129 -13.84 38.11 0.80
N PRO A 130 -14.02 39.44 0.78
CA PRO A 130 -13.11 40.32 0.05
C PRO A 130 -11.73 40.22 0.70
N PRO A 131 -10.63 40.14 -0.08
CA PRO A 131 -9.29 40.27 0.47
C PRO A 131 -9.15 41.64 1.13
N ASN A 132 -8.60 41.69 2.34
CA ASN A 132 -8.67 42.88 3.17
C ASN A 132 -7.58 43.90 2.75
N PRO A 133 -7.91 45.20 2.60
CA PRO A 133 -6.88 46.21 2.43
C PRO A 133 -5.95 46.39 3.65
N LEU A 134 -6.21 45.71 4.79
CA LEU A 134 -5.25 45.48 5.88
C LEU A 134 -5.52 44.10 6.59
N GLU A 135 -4.87 42.94 6.41
CA GLU A 135 -3.90 42.34 5.48
C GLU A 135 -2.76 43.19 4.92
N GLN A 136 -3.02 44.04 3.92
CA GLN A 136 -2.07 44.97 3.29
C GLN A 136 -1.39 45.98 4.28
N ASP A 137 -1.72 45.91 5.60
CA ASP A 137 -0.85 46.06 6.79
C ASP A 137 -1.61 45.61 8.08
N LEU A 138 -1.50 44.34 8.49
CA LEU A 138 -2.09 43.78 9.73
C LEU A 138 -3.64 43.77 9.81
N TRP A 139 -4.17 42.55 9.81
CA TRP A 139 -5.54 42.13 10.19
C TRP A 139 -5.86 42.51 11.65
N ASN A 140 -6.09 43.80 11.89
CA ASN A 140 -6.24 44.34 13.23
C ASN A 140 -7.56 43.88 13.87
N GLN A 141 -7.43 43.07 14.92
CA GLN A 141 -8.47 42.69 15.89
C GLN A 141 -9.51 41.67 15.39
N ALA A 142 -9.02 40.47 15.10
CA ALA A 142 -9.82 39.29 14.74
C ALA A 142 -11.04 39.02 15.66
N LYS A 143 -12.22 38.93 15.05
CA LYS A 143 -13.41 38.25 15.57
C LYS A 143 -13.80 37.08 14.67
N GLU A 144 -14.57 36.16 15.25
CA GLU A 144 -15.15 34.95 14.64
C GLU A 144 -14.19 33.75 14.46
N MET A 145 -14.79 32.55 14.38
CA MET A 145 -14.12 31.27 14.68
C MET A 145 -13.09 30.84 13.62
N SER A 146 -11.81 31.14 13.86
CA SER A 146 -10.70 30.60 13.08
C SER A 146 -10.21 29.25 13.63
N LEU A 147 -10.34 28.16 12.86
CA LEU A 147 -9.61 26.92 13.14
C LEU A 147 -8.12 27.10 12.76
N PRO A 148 -7.14 26.62 13.57
CA PRO A 148 -5.71 26.78 13.27
C PRO A 148 -5.19 26.03 12.02
N SER A 149 -6.02 25.21 11.39
CA SER A 149 -5.71 24.48 10.16
C SER A 149 -7.00 24.14 9.42
N VAL A 150 -6.91 23.97 8.10
CA VAL A 150 -8.01 23.53 7.24
C VAL A 150 -8.62 22.20 7.75
N PRO A 151 -9.92 22.14 8.05
CA PRO A 151 -10.63 20.92 8.44
C PRO A 151 -10.81 19.96 7.25
N VAL A 152 -10.99 18.67 7.56
CA VAL A 152 -11.27 17.61 6.58
C VAL A 152 -12.49 16.80 7.02
N PHE A 153 -12.61 16.48 8.30
CA PHE A 153 -13.76 15.79 8.88
C PHE A 153 -14.35 16.63 10.01
N LEU A 154 -15.68 16.70 10.05
CA LEU A 154 -16.44 17.42 11.06
C LEU A 154 -17.45 16.46 11.70
N GLU A 155 -17.55 16.50 13.02
CA GLU A 155 -18.48 15.67 13.80
C GLU A 155 -19.16 16.55 14.85
N VAL A 156 -20.50 16.51 14.91
CA VAL A 156 -21.31 17.38 15.79
C VAL A 156 -21.96 16.56 16.90
N SER A 157 -22.12 17.18 18.08
CA SER A 157 -22.90 16.62 19.19
C SER A 157 -23.54 17.71 20.04
N GLY A 158 -24.67 17.37 20.67
CA GLY A 158 -25.42 18.29 21.54
C GLY A 158 -26.63 18.93 20.86
N GLN A 159 -27.13 20.01 21.45
CA GLN A 159 -28.32 20.74 21.00
C GLN A 159 -27.93 22.19 20.76
N PHE A 160 -28.44 22.82 19.69
CA PHE A 160 -28.05 24.17 19.30
C PHE A 160 -28.29 25.19 20.42
N ASP A 161 -29.52 25.23 20.96
CA ASP A 161 -29.94 26.21 21.96
C ASP A 161 -29.39 26.01 23.37
N VAL A 162 -28.83 24.82 23.67
CA VAL A 162 -28.37 24.46 25.03
C VAL A 162 -26.83 24.40 25.09
N GLU A 163 -26.24 23.38 24.48
CA GLU A 163 -24.79 23.24 24.34
C GLU A 163 -24.49 22.32 23.15
N PHE A 164 -23.76 22.83 22.16
CA PHE A 164 -23.19 22.02 21.09
C PHE A 164 -21.66 21.92 21.22
N ARG A 165 -21.12 20.83 20.66
CA ARG A 165 -19.69 20.58 20.49
C ARG A 165 -19.44 20.18 19.04
N LEU A 166 -18.56 20.93 18.37
CA LEU A 166 -18.08 20.63 17.03
C LEU A 166 -16.66 20.07 17.17
N ALA A 167 -16.42 18.84 16.74
CA ALA A 167 -15.09 18.26 16.62
C ALA A 167 -14.65 18.34 15.15
N ALA A 168 -13.52 18.99 14.89
CA ALA A 168 -12.98 19.21 13.56
C ALA A 168 -11.59 18.59 13.45
N ALA A 169 -11.44 17.54 12.64
CA ALA A 169 -10.15 16.91 12.35
C ALA A 169 -9.52 17.57 11.12
N CYS A 170 -8.29 18.05 11.26
CA CYS A 170 -7.64 18.97 10.34
C CYS A 170 -6.43 18.37 9.61
N ARG A 171 -6.06 19.00 8.48
CA ARG A 171 -4.95 18.57 7.61
C ARG A 171 -3.56 18.56 8.28
N ASN A 172 -3.40 19.25 9.41
CA ASN A 172 -2.17 19.26 10.21
C ASN A 172 -2.04 18.06 11.17
N GLY A 173 -3.02 17.14 11.20
CA GLY A 173 -3.00 16.00 12.12
C GLY A 173 -3.60 16.28 13.50
N ASN A 174 -4.27 17.43 13.68
CA ASN A 174 -4.89 17.79 14.95
C ASN A 174 -6.42 17.74 14.89
N ILE A 175 -7.06 17.48 16.02
CA ILE A 175 -8.50 17.61 16.20
C ILE A 175 -8.80 18.77 17.14
N TYR A 176 -9.59 19.72 16.65
CA TYR A 176 -10.03 20.88 17.41
C TYR A 176 -11.47 20.71 17.84
N ILE A 177 -11.74 20.90 19.14
CA ILE A 177 -13.10 20.81 19.69
C ILE A 177 -13.56 22.21 20.09
N LEU A 178 -14.53 22.73 19.35
CA LEU A 178 -15.22 23.99 19.64
C LEU A 178 -16.47 23.70 20.48
N ARG A 179 -16.88 24.68 21.29
CA ARG A 179 -18.15 24.68 22.01
C ARG A 179 -18.98 25.88 21.59
N ARG A 180 -20.28 25.84 21.92
CA ARG A 180 -21.15 27.01 21.91
C ARG A 180 -20.43 28.24 22.51
N ASP A 181 -20.62 29.39 21.87
CA ASP A 181 -20.12 30.72 22.27
C ASP A 181 -18.58 30.85 22.40
N SER A 182 -17.80 29.86 21.92
CA SER A 182 -16.33 29.86 21.99
C SER A 182 -15.71 30.24 20.65
N THR A 183 -15.08 31.42 20.55
CA THR A 183 -14.40 31.90 19.33
C THR A 183 -13.09 31.16 19.00
N ARG A 184 -12.54 30.42 19.97
CA ARG A 184 -11.33 29.59 19.82
C ARG A 184 -11.64 28.14 20.19
N PRO A 185 -10.93 27.15 19.62
CA PRO A 185 -11.11 25.76 20.01
C PRO A 185 -10.76 25.57 21.50
N LYS A 186 -11.66 24.93 22.25
CA LYS A 186 -11.52 24.74 23.70
C LYS A 186 -10.55 23.59 24.03
N TYR A 187 -10.43 22.62 23.14
CA TYR A 187 -9.47 21.53 23.23
C TYR A 187 -8.80 21.30 21.87
N CYS A 188 -7.52 20.95 21.91
CA CYS A 188 -6.74 20.44 20.79
C CYS A 188 -6.29 19.02 21.15
N ILE A 189 -6.41 18.09 20.21
CA ILE A 189 -5.92 16.71 20.34
C ILE A 189 -4.93 16.48 19.20
N GLU A 190 -3.66 16.22 19.53
CA GLU A 190 -2.64 15.92 18.54
C GLU A 190 -2.66 14.42 18.22
N LEU A 191 -2.62 14.07 16.93
CA LEU A 191 -2.56 12.70 16.45
C LEU A 191 -1.14 12.38 15.97
N SER A 192 -0.72 11.12 16.08
CA SER A 192 0.59 10.66 15.57
C SER A 192 0.65 10.57 14.04
N ALA A 193 -0.50 10.68 13.36
CA ALA A 193 -0.63 10.60 11.90
C ALA A 193 -1.85 11.39 11.43
N ARG A 194 -2.02 11.52 10.11
CA ARG A 194 -3.20 12.19 9.53
C ARG A 194 -4.47 11.37 9.82
N PRO A 195 -5.60 12.01 10.13
CA PRO A 195 -6.89 11.33 10.25
C PRO A 195 -7.38 10.89 8.87
N VAL A 196 -7.93 9.67 8.79
CA VAL A 196 -8.64 9.10 7.63
C VAL A 196 -10.15 9.20 7.79
N GLY A 197 -10.62 9.28 9.04
CA GLY A 197 -12.04 9.47 9.36
C GLY A 197 -12.22 9.86 10.82
N LEU A 198 -13.38 10.45 11.10
CA LEU A 198 -13.80 10.91 12.43
C LEU A 198 -15.24 10.42 12.66
N VAL A 199 -15.48 9.69 13.75
CA VAL A 199 -16.82 9.15 14.08
C VAL A 199 -17.03 9.25 15.58
N ARG A 200 -18.15 9.80 16.05
CA ARG A 200 -18.52 9.77 17.48
C ARG A 200 -19.39 8.56 17.78
N VAL A 201 -18.90 7.70 18.67
CA VAL A 201 -19.67 6.60 19.27
C VAL A 201 -20.02 7.00 20.70
N HIS A 202 -21.30 7.21 21.01
CA HIS A 202 -21.77 7.75 22.29
C HIS A 202 -21.03 9.05 22.72
N LYS A 203 -20.09 8.93 23.68
CA LYS A 203 -19.28 10.02 24.27
C LYS A 203 -17.79 9.93 23.89
N VAL A 204 -17.42 8.97 23.04
CA VAL A 204 -16.07 8.70 22.56
C VAL A 204 -15.95 9.19 21.12
N LEU A 205 -14.90 9.95 20.86
CA LEU A 205 -14.52 10.39 19.53
C LEU A 205 -13.51 9.39 18.97
N VAL A 206 -13.91 8.63 17.95
CA VAL A 206 -13.10 7.60 17.32
C VAL A 206 -12.45 8.17 16.06
N VAL A 207 -11.15 7.89 15.90
CA VAL A 207 -10.30 8.44 14.84
C VAL A 207 -9.53 7.30 14.20
N GLY A 208 -9.65 7.13 12.88
CA GLY A 208 -8.76 6.27 12.11
C GLY A 208 -7.54 7.05 11.66
N SER A 209 -6.35 6.49 11.83
CA SER A 209 -5.08 7.11 11.42
C SER A 209 -4.53 6.47 10.14
N THR A 210 -3.67 7.19 9.41
CA THR A 210 -2.91 6.61 8.29
C THR A 210 -1.84 5.60 8.73
N GLN A 211 -1.61 5.42 10.04
CA GLN A 211 -0.73 4.39 10.62
C GLN A 211 -1.53 3.11 10.96
N GLU A 212 -2.53 2.81 10.13
CA GLU A 212 -3.41 1.64 10.18
C GLU A 212 -4.18 1.44 11.50
N SER A 213 -4.18 2.44 12.40
CA SER A 213 -4.68 2.30 13.77
C SER A 213 -5.91 3.14 14.05
N LEU A 214 -6.77 2.60 14.90
CA LEU A 214 -8.01 3.23 15.36
C LEU A 214 -7.83 3.67 16.82
N HIS A 215 -8.10 4.94 17.10
CA HIS A 215 -7.94 5.54 18.43
C HIS A 215 -9.27 6.05 18.98
N GLY A 216 -9.61 5.69 20.21
CA GLY A 216 -10.72 6.29 20.95
C GLY A 216 -10.24 7.43 21.86
N PHE A 217 -10.84 8.61 21.77
CA PHE A 217 -10.57 9.78 22.60
C PHE A 217 -11.82 10.26 23.34
N THR A 218 -11.63 10.86 24.51
CA THR A 218 -12.68 11.66 25.15
C THR A 218 -12.82 13.04 24.50
N HIS A 219 -13.99 13.69 24.62
CA HIS A 219 -14.17 15.10 24.25
C HIS A 219 -13.28 16.11 25.04
N LYS A 220 -12.45 15.65 25.98
CA LYS A 220 -11.43 16.45 26.69
C LYS A 220 -10.00 16.19 26.16
N GLY A 221 -9.83 15.33 25.17
CA GLY A 221 -8.53 14.98 24.58
C GLY A 221 -7.79 13.79 25.18
N LYS A 222 -8.24 13.24 26.33
CA LYS A 222 -7.63 12.01 26.86
C LYS A 222 -7.89 10.82 25.92
N LYS A 223 -6.81 10.18 25.47
CA LYS A 223 -6.81 8.90 24.74
C LYS A 223 -7.26 7.77 25.68
N LEU A 224 -8.22 6.97 25.22
CA LEU A 224 -8.83 5.86 25.97
C LEU A 224 -8.24 4.50 25.58
N TRP A 225 -8.19 4.23 24.27
CA TRP A 225 -7.76 2.93 23.74
C TRP A 225 -7.15 3.08 22.34
N THR A 226 -6.51 2.02 21.85
CA THR A 226 -6.07 1.90 20.46
C THR A 226 -6.19 0.46 20.00
N VAL A 227 -6.67 0.28 18.78
CA VAL A 227 -6.71 -1.01 18.07
C VAL A 227 -5.86 -0.87 16.81
N GLN A 228 -4.99 -1.84 16.54
CA GLN A 228 -4.31 -1.91 15.24
C GLN A 228 -5.17 -2.68 14.23
N MET A 229 -5.19 -2.20 12.98
CA MET A 229 -5.81 -2.91 11.85
C MET A 229 -4.76 -3.74 11.11
N PRO A 230 -5.15 -4.81 10.39
CA PRO A 230 -4.23 -5.62 9.59
C PRO A 230 -3.83 -4.98 8.25
N ALA A 231 -4.44 -3.85 7.91
CA ALA A 231 -4.29 -3.16 6.63
C ALA A 231 -4.80 -1.72 6.75
N ALA A 232 -4.36 -0.85 5.84
CA ALA A 232 -4.76 0.55 5.77
C ALA A 232 -6.28 0.75 5.79
N ILE A 233 -6.73 1.65 6.67
CA ILE A 233 -8.10 2.15 6.71
C ILE A 233 -8.31 3.03 5.47
N LEU A 234 -9.38 2.78 4.71
CA LEU A 234 -9.80 3.60 3.57
C LEU A 234 -10.98 4.50 3.90
N THR A 235 -11.91 4.00 4.71
CA THR A 235 -13.16 4.70 5.01
C THR A 235 -13.73 4.29 6.36
N MET A 236 -14.49 5.18 6.98
CA MET A 236 -15.14 4.96 8.27
C MET A 236 -16.55 5.53 8.26
N ASN A 237 -17.47 4.90 8.98
CA ASN A 237 -18.78 5.48 9.29
C ASN A 237 -19.37 4.90 10.59
N LEU A 238 -20.39 5.57 11.15
CA LEU A 238 -21.18 5.11 12.29
C LEU A 238 -22.16 4.01 11.86
N LEU A 239 -22.23 2.92 12.62
CA LEU A 239 -23.35 2.00 12.64
C LEU A 239 -24.22 2.34 13.85
N GLU A 240 -25.46 2.78 13.62
CA GLU A 240 -26.45 3.04 14.67
C GLU A 240 -27.67 2.12 14.50
N GLN A 241 -27.77 1.08 15.33
CA GLN A 241 -28.93 0.19 15.37
C GLN A 241 -29.91 0.62 16.46
N ARG A 242 -30.86 1.49 16.11
CA ARG A 242 -31.81 2.10 17.06
C ARG A 242 -32.63 1.09 17.86
N SER A 243 -33.04 -0.02 17.25
CA SER A 243 -33.86 -1.06 17.91
C SER A 243 -33.13 -1.84 19.02
N ARG A 244 -31.80 -1.77 19.07
CA ARG A 244 -30.97 -2.42 20.11
C ARG A 244 -30.08 -1.45 20.89
N GLY A 245 -30.13 -0.14 20.57
CA GLY A 245 -29.26 0.88 21.18
C GLY A 245 -27.76 0.73 20.87
N LEU A 246 -27.39 -0.09 19.88
CA LEU A 246 -25.99 -0.32 19.53
C LEU A 246 -25.47 0.82 18.64
N GLN A 247 -24.41 1.48 19.10
CA GLN A 247 -23.58 2.36 18.27
C GLN A 247 -22.19 1.76 18.14
N ALA A 248 -21.73 1.50 16.92
CA ALA A 248 -20.43 0.91 16.62
C ALA A 248 -19.73 1.70 15.50
N VAL A 249 -18.41 1.60 15.40
CA VAL A 249 -17.66 2.17 14.28
C VAL A 249 -17.37 1.09 13.25
N MET A 250 -17.67 1.39 11.99
CA MET A 250 -17.28 0.56 10.84
C MET A 250 -16.00 1.14 10.24
N ALA A 251 -15.02 0.28 9.95
CA ALA A 251 -13.81 0.63 9.22
C ALA A 251 -13.69 -0.27 7.98
N GLY A 252 -13.72 0.33 6.79
CA GLY A 252 -13.41 -0.34 5.52
C GLY A 252 -11.91 -0.31 5.28
N LEU A 253 -11.33 -1.48 5.06
CA LEU A 253 -9.89 -1.68 4.94
C LEU A 253 -9.46 -2.01 3.50
N ALA A 254 -8.20 -1.72 3.18
CA ALA A 254 -7.62 -1.94 1.86
C ALA A 254 -7.51 -3.43 1.44
N ASN A 255 -7.65 -4.37 2.38
CA ASN A 255 -7.62 -5.81 2.13
C ASN A 255 -8.99 -6.44 1.79
N GLY A 256 -10.04 -5.63 1.57
CA GLY A 256 -11.39 -6.13 1.30
C GLY A 256 -12.14 -6.60 2.56
N GLU A 257 -11.71 -6.19 3.76
CA GLU A 257 -12.48 -6.39 4.99
C GLU A 257 -13.15 -5.09 5.45
N VAL A 258 -14.42 -5.17 5.83
CA VAL A 258 -15.10 -4.15 6.64
C VAL A 258 -15.24 -4.70 8.06
N ARG A 259 -14.61 -4.03 9.02
CA ARG A 259 -14.59 -4.44 10.43
C ARG A 259 -15.46 -3.53 11.28
N ILE A 260 -16.25 -4.13 12.17
CA ILE A 260 -17.20 -3.44 13.04
C ILE A 260 -16.68 -3.53 14.48
N TYR A 261 -16.42 -2.38 15.11
CA TYR A 261 -15.88 -2.30 16.46
C TYR A 261 -16.83 -1.57 17.43
N HIS A 262 -16.93 -2.10 18.65
CA HIS A 262 -17.54 -1.43 19.80
C HIS A 262 -16.44 -1.20 20.84
N ASP A 263 -16.12 0.06 21.10
CA ASP A 263 -14.86 0.47 21.74
C ASP A 263 -13.65 -0.27 21.15
N LYS A 264 -13.01 -1.16 21.93
CA LYS A 264 -11.86 -1.98 21.53
C LYS A 264 -12.25 -3.37 21.00
N ALA A 265 -13.50 -3.79 21.16
CA ALA A 265 -13.96 -5.13 20.85
C ALA A 265 -14.38 -5.24 19.38
N LEU A 266 -13.85 -6.24 18.68
CA LEU A 266 -14.27 -6.59 17.32
C LEU A 266 -15.59 -7.37 17.39
N LEU A 267 -16.66 -6.80 16.80
CA LEU A 267 -18.00 -7.39 16.81
C LEU A 267 -18.27 -8.30 15.61
N ASN A 268 -17.73 -7.94 14.44
CA ASN A 268 -17.93 -8.67 13.19
C ASN A 268 -16.91 -8.23 12.12
N ILE A 269 -16.60 -9.14 11.20
CA ILE A 269 -15.87 -8.88 9.95
C ILE A 269 -16.81 -9.23 8.80
N ILE A 270 -16.95 -8.33 7.84
CA ILE A 270 -17.59 -8.57 6.55
C ILE A 270 -16.46 -8.60 5.52
N ARG A 271 -16.43 -9.64 4.67
CA ARG A 271 -15.52 -9.69 3.51
C ARG A 271 -16.25 -9.18 2.27
N THR A 272 -15.54 -8.40 1.47
CA THR A 272 -16.00 -7.85 0.19
C THR A 272 -15.04 -8.28 -0.93
N PRO A 273 -15.52 -8.40 -2.18
CA PRO A 273 -14.69 -8.85 -3.31
C PRO A 273 -13.61 -7.84 -3.72
N ASP A 274 -13.80 -6.56 -3.38
CA ASP A 274 -12.84 -5.47 -3.61
C ASP A 274 -12.87 -4.53 -2.39
N ALA A 275 -11.85 -3.67 -2.27
CA ALA A 275 -11.67 -2.71 -1.19
C ALA A 275 -12.78 -1.64 -1.20
N VAL A 276 -13.42 -1.44 -0.04
CA VAL A 276 -14.56 -0.54 0.12
C VAL A 276 -14.09 0.91 0.29
N THR A 277 -14.66 1.82 -0.51
CA THR A 277 -14.36 3.26 -0.56
C THR A 277 -15.39 4.11 0.19
N SER A 278 -16.66 3.68 0.20
CA SER A 278 -17.72 4.34 0.97
C SER A 278 -18.57 3.34 1.75
N LEU A 279 -19.09 3.80 2.89
CA LEU A 279 -19.96 3.06 3.80
C LEU A 279 -21.12 3.96 4.19
N CYS A 280 -22.36 3.45 4.18
CA CYS A 280 -23.52 4.11 4.78
C CYS A 280 -24.41 3.06 5.43
N PHE A 281 -24.75 3.23 6.71
CA PHE A 281 -25.67 2.34 7.43
C PHE A 281 -26.91 3.11 7.87
N GLY A 282 -28.08 2.53 7.63
CA GLY A 282 -29.35 3.09 8.07
C GLY A 282 -30.54 2.46 7.36
N ARG A 283 -31.67 3.18 7.37
CA ARG A 283 -32.90 2.74 6.71
C ARG A 283 -32.79 2.93 5.19
N TYR A 284 -33.07 1.87 4.43
CA TYR A 284 -33.14 1.92 2.97
C TYR A 284 -34.36 1.16 2.45
N GLY A 285 -35.09 1.75 1.51
CA GLY A 285 -36.44 1.32 1.16
C GLY A 285 -37.32 1.28 2.42
N ARG A 286 -37.72 0.07 2.82
CA ARG A 286 -38.55 -0.19 4.02
C ARG A 286 -37.81 -0.93 5.14
N GLU A 287 -36.56 -1.33 4.97
CA GLU A 287 -35.78 -2.02 6.01
C GLU A 287 -34.91 -1.03 6.77
N ASP A 288 -34.98 -1.06 8.11
CA ASP A 288 -34.33 -0.06 8.98
C ASP A 288 -32.81 -0.26 9.14
N ASN A 289 -32.28 -1.44 8.81
CA ASN A 289 -30.91 -1.85 9.12
C ASN A 289 -30.17 -2.34 7.86
N THR A 290 -29.95 -1.45 6.90
CA THR A 290 -29.25 -1.72 5.65
C THR A 290 -27.87 -1.09 5.66
N LEU A 291 -26.85 -1.86 5.26
CA LEU A 291 -25.49 -1.41 4.98
C LEU A 291 -25.30 -1.32 3.47
N ILE A 292 -25.03 -0.11 3.00
CA ILE A 292 -24.64 0.19 1.62
C ILE A 292 -23.14 0.42 1.60
N MET A 293 -22.45 -0.18 0.63
CA MET A 293 -21.01 -0.06 0.43
C MET A 293 -20.70 0.12 -1.05
N THR A 294 -19.75 0.99 -1.39
CA THR A 294 -19.18 1.05 -2.76
C THR A 294 -17.74 0.56 -2.76
N THR A 295 -17.34 -0.15 -3.82
CA THR A 295 -15.95 -0.62 -3.98
C THR A 295 -15.08 0.37 -4.74
N ARG A 296 -13.77 0.14 -4.76
CA ARG A 296 -12.80 0.92 -5.55
C ARG A 296 -13.04 0.80 -7.05
N GLY A 297 -13.49 -0.36 -7.53
CA GLY A 297 -13.92 -0.56 -8.91
C GLY A 297 -15.24 0.14 -9.30
N GLY A 298 -15.92 0.78 -8.34
CA GLY A 298 -17.22 1.44 -8.58
C GLY A 298 -18.43 0.51 -8.44
N GLY A 299 -18.26 -0.70 -7.90
CA GLY A 299 -19.35 -1.64 -7.64
C GLY A 299 -20.19 -1.25 -6.42
N LEU A 300 -21.46 -1.63 -6.41
CA LEU A 300 -22.43 -1.41 -5.34
C LEU A 300 -22.73 -2.72 -4.59
N ILE A 301 -22.61 -2.72 -3.26
CA ILE A 301 -22.97 -3.84 -2.39
C ILE A 301 -24.01 -3.37 -1.39
N ILE A 302 -25.11 -4.11 -1.25
CA ILE A 302 -26.18 -3.87 -0.28
C ILE A 302 -26.34 -5.11 0.60
N LYS A 303 -26.12 -4.97 1.91
CA LYS A 303 -26.32 -6.02 2.91
C LYS A 303 -27.39 -5.58 3.92
N ILE A 304 -28.32 -6.48 4.28
CA ILE A 304 -29.37 -6.24 5.27
C ILE A 304 -29.00 -6.99 6.56
N LEU A 305 -29.04 -6.32 7.70
CA LEU A 305 -28.78 -6.96 8.99
C LEU A 305 -29.98 -7.81 9.41
N LYS A 306 -29.77 -9.10 9.70
CA LYS A 306 -30.84 -10.01 10.14
C LYS A 306 -31.47 -9.47 11.44
N ARG A 307 -32.80 -9.45 11.55
CA ARG A 307 -33.51 -8.97 12.77
C ARG A 307 -33.11 -9.77 14.03
N THR A 308 -32.80 -11.05 13.85
CA THR A 308 -32.28 -11.98 14.87
C THR A 308 -30.80 -11.79 15.19
N ALA A 309 -30.04 -11.01 14.40
CA ALA A 309 -28.62 -10.80 14.66
C ALA A 309 -28.39 -10.05 15.97
N VAL A 310 -27.49 -10.60 16.78
CA VAL A 310 -26.95 -9.98 17.98
C VAL A 310 -25.44 -9.87 17.82
N PHE A 311 -24.89 -8.68 18.02
CA PHE A 311 -23.45 -8.51 18.15
C PHE A 311 -23.07 -8.86 19.59
N VAL A 312 -22.23 -9.88 19.72
CA VAL A 312 -21.69 -10.35 21.00
C VAL A 312 -20.21 -10.02 20.94
N GLU A 313 -19.70 -9.35 21.96
CA GLU A 313 -18.27 -9.13 22.08
C GLU A 313 -17.58 -10.48 22.27
N ALA A 314 -16.61 -10.79 21.40
CA ALA A 314 -15.79 -11.98 21.56
C ALA A 314 -14.85 -11.79 22.76
N GLY A 315 -15.36 -12.12 23.95
CA GLY A 315 -14.62 -12.18 25.22
C GLY A 315 -13.62 -13.33 25.24
N GLY A 316 -12.71 -13.38 24.26
CA GLY A 316 -11.57 -14.26 24.28
C GLY A 316 -10.55 -13.72 25.28
N GLU A 317 -10.35 -14.42 26.39
CA GLU A 317 -9.13 -14.25 27.17
C GLU A 317 -7.94 -14.42 26.22
N VAL A 318 -7.04 -13.44 26.21
CA VAL A 318 -5.83 -13.52 25.39
C VAL A 318 -4.92 -14.55 26.04
N GLY A 319 -5.09 -15.79 25.61
CA GLY A 319 -4.24 -16.91 26.02
C GLY A 319 -2.76 -16.62 25.72
N PRO A 320 -1.84 -17.43 26.30
CA PRO A 320 -0.41 -17.26 26.08
C PRO A 320 -0.09 -17.15 24.58
N PRO A 321 0.83 -16.25 24.16
CA PRO A 321 1.07 -15.98 22.75
C PRO A 321 1.31 -17.27 21.96
N PRO A 322 0.74 -17.43 20.75
CA PRO A 322 0.85 -18.69 19.98
C PRO A 322 2.30 -19.09 19.67
N ALA A 323 3.24 -18.15 19.74
CA ALA A 323 4.68 -18.43 19.72
C ALA A 323 5.15 -19.42 20.81
N GLN A 324 4.49 -19.48 21.98
CA GLN A 324 4.80 -20.45 23.04
C GLN A 324 4.35 -21.88 22.71
N ALA A 325 3.39 -22.05 21.79
CA ALA A 325 3.00 -23.35 21.26
C ALA A 325 3.94 -23.84 20.12
N MET A 326 4.81 -22.97 19.61
CA MET A 326 5.76 -23.30 18.54
C MET A 326 6.94 -24.11 19.09
N LYS A 327 6.80 -25.44 19.06
CA LYS A 327 7.86 -26.38 19.45
C LYS A 327 9.13 -26.09 18.67
N LEU A 328 10.21 -25.75 19.39
CA LEU A 328 11.53 -25.50 18.81
C LEU A 328 11.98 -26.68 17.93
N SER A 329 12.26 -26.39 16.66
CA SER A 329 12.70 -27.37 15.65
C SER A 329 14.18 -27.69 15.81
N VAL A 330 14.59 -28.16 16.99
CA VAL A 330 15.98 -28.57 17.27
C VAL A 330 16.25 -29.89 16.52
N PRO A 331 17.22 -29.94 15.59
CA PRO A 331 17.56 -31.17 14.89
C PRO A 331 18.02 -32.25 15.88
N ARG A 332 17.48 -33.47 15.74
CA ARG A 332 17.90 -34.58 16.60
C ARG A 332 19.29 -35.06 16.19
N LYS A 333 20.20 -35.15 17.16
CA LYS A 333 21.51 -35.77 16.94
C LYS A 333 21.32 -37.27 16.72
N THR A 334 21.82 -37.80 15.61
CA THR A 334 21.74 -39.21 15.25
C THR A 334 22.84 -40.02 15.93
N ARG A 335 22.74 -41.36 15.90
CA ARG A 335 23.79 -42.25 16.40
C ARG A 335 25.16 -41.96 15.76
N LEU A 336 25.20 -41.64 14.46
CA LEU A 336 26.42 -41.27 13.73
C LEU A 336 27.17 -40.08 14.37
N TYR A 337 26.45 -39.08 14.88
CA TYR A 337 27.07 -37.96 15.60
C TYR A 337 27.74 -38.43 16.90
N VAL A 338 27.08 -39.32 17.65
CA VAL A 338 27.60 -39.86 18.91
C VAL A 338 28.86 -40.69 18.64
N ASP A 339 28.81 -41.57 17.64
CA ASP A 339 29.93 -42.42 17.23
C ASP A 339 31.14 -41.58 16.73
N GLN A 340 30.89 -40.49 15.98
CA GLN A 340 31.93 -39.51 15.62
C GLN A 340 32.53 -38.80 16.84
N THR A 341 31.71 -38.42 17.82
CA THR A 341 32.17 -37.74 19.04
C THR A 341 33.08 -38.65 19.88
N LEU A 342 32.79 -39.96 19.93
CA LEU A 342 33.65 -40.95 20.59
C LEU A 342 35.01 -41.08 19.89
N ARG A 343 35.02 -41.16 18.55
CA ARG A 343 36.24 -41.18 17.74
C ARG A 343 37.10 -39.93 17.97
N GLU A 344 36.50 -38.74 17.98
CA GLU A 344 37.20 -37.48 18.24
C GLU A 344 37.80 -37.42 19.65
N ARG A 345 37.09 -37.95 20.65
CA ARG A 345 37.59 -38.03 22.04
C ARG A 345 38.83 -38.92 22.16
N GLU A 346 38.89 -40.02 21.41
CA GLU A 346 39.97 -41.02 21.51
C GLU A 346 41.18 -40.70 20.62
N ALA A 347 40.96 -40.14 19.42
CA ALA A 347 42.00 -39.87 18.42
C ALA A 347 42.23 -38.38 18.12
N GLY A 348 41.63 -37.45 18.88
CA GLY A 348 41.63 -36.02 18.58
C GLY A 348 43.02 -35.36 18.42
N THR A 349 44.03 -35.82 19.16
CA THR A 349 45.41 -35.31 19.03
C THR A 349 46.05 -35.65 17.68
N ALA A 350 45.76 -36.82 17.12
CA ALA A 350 46.21 -37.21 15.78
C ALA A 350 45.43 -36.44 14.70
N MET A 351 44.11 -36.31 14.85
CA MET A 351 43.26 -35.53 13.94
C MET A 351 43.70 -34.06 13.87
N HIS A 352 44.03 -33.45 15.01
CA HIS A 352 44.56 -32.08 15.05
C HIS A 352 45.89 -31.94 14.28
N ARG A 353 46.85 -32.86 14.49
CA ARG A 353 48.16 -32.82 13.80
C ARG A 353 48.03 -33.02 12.28
N ALA A 354 47.16 -33.93 11.85
CA ALA A 354 46.85 -34.11 10.43
C ALA A 354 46.26 -32.81 9.84
N PHE A 355 45.23 -32.25 10.49
CA PHE A 355 44.60 -31.01 10.04
C PHE A 355 45.56 -29.82 9.96
N GLN A 356 46.46 -29.64 10.92
CA GLN A 356 47.48 -28.57 10.84
C GLN A 356 48.44 -28.76 9.65
N THR A 357 48.83 -30.00 9.35
CA THR A 357 49.71 -30.34 8.22
C THR A 357 49.02 -30.05 6.89
N ASP A 358 47.77 -30.49 6.74
CA ASP A 358 46.96 -30.25 5.54
C ASP A 358 46.64 -28.76 5.37
N LEU A 359 46.31 -28.05 6.46
CA LEU A 359 46.04 -26.60 6.44
C LEU A 359 47.29 -25.80 6.07
N TYR A 360 48.48 -26.23 6.50
CA TYR A 360 49.75 -25.62 6.10
C TYR A 360 50.01 -25.82 4.59
N LEU A 361 49.82 -27.03 4.07
CA LEU A 361 49.92 -27.31 2.64
C LEU A 361 48.85 -26.57 1.81
N LEU A 362 47.63 -26.43 2.33
CA LEU A 362 46.56 -25.66 1.70
C LEU A 362 46.92 -24.18 1.62
N ARG A 363 47.43 -23.57 2.70
CA ARG A 363 47.92 -22.19 2.72
C ARG A 363 49.04 -21.98 1.68
N LEU A 364 50.00 -22.90 1.59
CA LEU A 364 51.07 -22.84 0.60
C LEU A 364 50.56 -22.94 -0.85
N ARG A 365 49.63 -23.88 -1.13
CA ARG A 365 49.01 -24.03 -2.45
C ARG A 365 48.20 -22.80 -2.84
N ALA A 366 47.37 -22.28 -1.93
CA ALA A 366 46.57 -21.08 -2.12
C ALA A 366 47.45 -19.85 -2.38
N ALA A 367 48.51 -19.65 -1.58
CA ALA A 367 49.45 -18.55 -1.77
C ALA A 367 50.16 -18.63 -3.14
N ARG A 368 50.63 -19.82 -3.54
CA ARG A 368 51.28 -20.02 -4.86
C ARG A 368 50.33 -19.72 -6.02
N ALA A 369 49.11 -20.24 -5.98
CA ALA A 369 48.10 -19.98 -7.01
C ALA A 369 47.69 -18.49 -7.04
N TYR A 370 47.61 -17.84 -5.88
CA TYR A 370 47.29 -16.41 -5.78
C TYR A 370 48.40 -15.52 -6.34
N VAL A 371 49.67 -15.81 -6.04
CA VAL A 371 50.82 -15.11 -6.65
C VAL A 371 50.83 -15.30 -8.17
N GLN A 372 50.64 -16.54 -8.65
CA GLN A 372 50.54 -16.82 -10.08
C GLN A 372 49.41 -16.01 -10.76
N ALA A 373 48.25 -15.88 -10.11
CA ALA A 373 47.12 -15.08 -10.61
C ALA A 373 47.38 -13.57 -10.60
N LEU A 374 48.20 -13.07 -9.66
CA LEU A 374 48.65 -11.67 -9.64
C LEU A 374 49.67 -11.39 -10.75
N GLU A 375 50.68 -12.24 -10.91
CA GLU A 375 51.70 -12.11 -11.96
C GLU A 375 51.10 -12.17 -13.37
N SER A 376 50.09 -13.02 -13.56
CA SER A 376 49.33 -13.12 -14.82
C SER A 376 48.13 -12.16 -14.93
N SER A 377 47.90 -11.30 -13.92
CA SER A 377 46.81 -10.30 -13.88
C SER A 377 45.40 -10.86 -14.13
N LEU A 378 45.15 -12.12 -13.79
CA LEU A 378 43.91 -12.86 -14.08
C LEU A 378 42.69 -12.47 -13.21
N ASN A 379 42.86 -11.52 -12.29
CA ASN A 379 41.78 -11.08 -11.42
C ASN A 379 40.93 -9.99 -12.11
N PRO A 380 39.58 -10.15 -12.20
CA PRO A 380 38.67 -9.13 -12.74
C PRO A 380 38.38 -8.00 -11.73
N VAL A 381 39.10 -7.97 -10.61
CA VAL A 381 39.03 -6.93 -9.57
C VAL A 381 40.44 -6.44 -9.27
N SER A 382 40.70 -5.16 -9.51
CA SER A 382 41.91 -4.49 -9.03
C SER A 382 41.66 -3.96 -7.63
N VAL A 383 42.56 -4.29 -6.69
CA VAL A 383 42.54 -3.78 -5.30
C VAL A 383 43.68 -2.76 -5.09
N THR A 384 44.25 -2.25 -6.17
CA THR A 384 45.32 -1.24 -6.13
C THR A 384 44.78 0.02 -5.46
N ALA A 385 45.43 0.49 -4.38
CA ALA A 385 44.94 1.62 -3.56
C ALA A 385 44.76 2.96 -4.31
N ARG A 386 45.25 3.05 -5.55
CA ARG A 386 45.04 4.20 -6.45
C ARG A 386 43.89 4.01 -7.44
N GLU A 387 43.59 2.78 -7.85
CA GLU A 387 42.67 2.45 -8.96
C GLU A 387 41.84 1.18 -8.65
N PRO A 388 40.98 1.22 -7.63
CA PRO A 388 40.11 0.09 -7.31
C PRO A 388 39.01 -0.02 -8.38
N LEU A 389 39.05 -1.10 -9.15
CA LEU A 389 38.21 -1.33 -10.32
C LEU A 389 37.61 -2.72 -10.26
N LYS A 390 36.34 -2.84 -10.64
CA LYS A 390 35.64 -4.10 -10.82
C LYS A 390 35.15 -4.21 -12.26
N LEU A 391 35.51 -5.29 -12.94
CA LEU A 391 35.01 -5.67 -14.25
C LEU A 391 34.10 -6.90 -14.13
N HIS A 392 32.98 -6.88 -14.84
CA HIS A 392 32.13 -8.04 -15.05
C HIS A 392 31.65 -8.06 -16.51
N ALA A 393 31.68 -9.22 -17.16
CA ALA A 393 31.26 -9.37 -18.55
C ALA A 393 29.95 -10.17 -18.64
N VAL A 394 29.06 -9.77 -19.54
CA VAL A 394 27.81 -10.49 -19.88
C VAL A 394 27.79 -10.71 -21.38
N VAL A 395 27.62 -11.96 -21.81
CA VAL A 395 27.38 -12.32 -23.21
C VAL A 395 25.89 -12.57 -23.40
N GLN A 396 25.28 -11.94 -24.40
CA GLN A 396 23.87 -12.10 -24.75
C GLN A 396 23.72 -12.40 -26.24
N GLY A 397 23.00 -13.47 -26.57
CA GLY A 397 22.78 -13.93 -27.94
C GLY A 397 22.96 -15.45 -28.04
N LEU A 398 22.44 -16.04 -29.12
CA LEU A 398 22.57 -17.48 -29.42
C LEU A 398 23.51 -17.75 -30.61
N GLY A 399 24.06 -16.70 -31.23
CA GLY A 399 24.89 -16.77 -32.43
C GLY A 399 24.12 -16.45 -33.73
N PRO A 400 24.82 -16.23 -34.85
CA PRO A 400 26.28 -16.11 -34.95
C PRO A 400 26.82 -14.81 -34.31
N THR A 401 25.97 -13.80 -34.11
CA THR A 401 26.35 -12.55 -33.43
C THR A 401 25.96 -12.58 -31.94
N PHE A 402 26.90 -12.20 -31.09
CA PHE A 402 26.71 -12.02 -29.65
C PHE A 402 26.93 -10.57 -29.25
N LYS A 403 26.06 -10.03 -28.40
CA LYS A 403 26.27 -8.77 -27.70
C LYS A 403 27.08 -9.03 -26.43
N LEU A 404 28.31 -8.54 -26.39
CA LEU A 404 29.17 -8.55 -25.21
C LEU A 404 29.07 -7.21 -24.49
N THR A 405 28.62 -7.23 -23.24
CA THR A 405 28.48 -6.07 -22.36
C THR A 405 29.48 -6.14 -21.21
N LEU A 406 30.38 -5.18 -21.13
CA LEU A 406 31.36 -5.04 -20.06
C LEU A 406 30.85 -4.03 -19.04
N HIS A 407 30.53 -4.48 -17.82
CA HIS A 407 30.23 -3.61 -16.69
C HIS A 407 31.53 -3.26 -15.96
N LEU A 408 31.99 -2.03 -16.13
CA LEU A 408 33.18 -1.51 -15.47
C LEU A 408 32.78 -0.50 -14.39
N GLN A 409 33.16 -0.76 -13.15
CA GLN A 409 32.80 0.03 -11.97
C GLN A 409 34.04 0.50 -11.22
N ASN A 410 34.10 1.81 -10.92
CA ASN A 410 35.06 2.39 -9.99
C ASN A 410 34.56 2.18 -8.56
N THR A 411 35.30 1.41 -7.76
CA THR A 411 34.94 1.06 -6.38
C THR A 411 35.64 1.94 -5.33
N SER A 412 36.24 3.05 -5.74
CA SER A 412 36.79 4.05 -4.80
C SER A 412 35.66 4.83 -4.10
N ALA A 413 36.00 5.51 -3.00
CA ALA A 413 35.04 6.34 -2.27
C ALA A 413 34.75 7.69 -2.95
N ALA A 414 35.74 8.31 -3.59
CA ALA A 414 35.65 9.70 -4.07
C ALA A 414 36.64 10.08 -5.18
N ARG A 415 37.36 9.12 -5.79
CA ARG A 415 38.41 9.41 -6.79
C ARG A 415 38.00 8.97 -8.19
N PRO A 416 37.67 9.87 -9.13
CA PRO A 416 37.40 9.48 -10.50
C PRO A 416 38.65 8.90 -11.16
N ILE A 417 38.47 7.92 -12.05
CA ILE A 417 39.56 7.28 -12.79
C ILE A 417 39.46 7.70 -14.27
N LEU A 418 40.60 8.02 -14.86
CA LEU A 418 40.77 8.65 -16.17
C LEU A 418 41.92 7.99 -16.95
N GLY A 419 41.84 8.00 -18.28
CA GLY A 419 42.88 7.45 -19.14
C GLY A 419 42.96 5.92 -19.12
N LEU A 420 41.80 5.25 -19.03
CA LEU A 420 41.70 3.80 -19.16
C LEU A 420 41.38 3.39 -20.60
N LEU A 421 41.90 2.24 -21.00
CA LEU A 421 41.77 1.64 -22.31
C LEU A 421 41.28 0.20 -22.13
N VAL A 422 40.36 -0.24 -23.00
CA VAL A 422 39.93 -1.64 -23.09
C VAL A 422 40.51 -2.24 -24.36
N CYS A 423 41.07 -3.45 -24.24
CA CYS A 423 41.58 -4.25 -25.35
C CYS A 423 41.04 -5.67 -25.25
N PHE A 424 40.69 -6.28 -26.38
CA PHE A 424 40.32 -7.70 -26.47
C PHE A 424 41.44 -8.49 -27.13
N LEU A 425 41.85 -9.60 -26.50
CA LEU A 425 42.66 -10.64 -27.13
C LEU A 425 41.76 -11.84 -27.41
N TYR A 426 41.64 -12.22 -28.68
CA TYR A 426 40.79 -13.30 -29.17
C TYR A 426 41.43 -13.99 -30.36
N ASN A 427 40.87 -15.13 -30.76
CA ASN A 427 41.28 -15.84 -31.95
C ASN A 427 40.58 -15.25 -33.19
N GLU A 428 41.31 -14.51 -34.01
CA GLU A 428 40.80 -13.82 -35.22
C GLU A 428 40.23 -14.78 -36.28
N VAL A 429 40.54 -16.08 -36.21
CA VAL A 429 39.96 -17.12 -37.09
C VAL A 429 38.55 -17.52 -36.63
N LEU A 430 38.23 -17.37 -35.34
CA LEU A 430 36.96 -17.78 -34.75
C LEU A 430 36.00 -16.62 -34.47
N TYR A 431 36.53 -15.43 -34.20
CA TYR A 431 35.73 -14.26 -33.83
C TYR A 431 36.14 -12.99 -34.59
N ALA A 432 35.16 -12.21 -35.03
CA ALA A 432 35.34 -10.84 -35.49
C ALA A 432 34.77 -9.84 -34.47
N LEU A 433 35.57 -8.85 -34.07
CA LEU A 433 35.14 -7.71 -33.27
C LEU A 433 35.39 -6.41 -34.06
N PRO A 434 34.36 -5.60 -34.38
CA PRO A 434 34.54 -4.36 -35.14
C PRO A 434 35.28 -3.27 -34.34
N ARG A 435 35.40 -3.43 -33.01
CA ARG A 435 36.15 -2.54 -32.11
C ARG A 435 36.89 -3.34 -31.04
N ALA A 436 38.00 -3.95 -31.42
CA ALA A 436 38.89 -4.70 -30.51
C ALA A 436 39.62 -3.82 -29.46
N PHE A 437 39.65 -2.49 -29.65
CA PHE A 437 40.32 -1.54 -28.76
C PHE A 437 39.56 -0.22 -28.69
N PHE A 438 39.35 0.33 -27.49
CA PHE A 438 38.71 1.64 -27.31
C PHE A 438 39.06 2.32 -25.96
N LYS A 439 38.89 3.65 -25.91
CA LYS A 439 39.05 4.45 -24.68
C LYS A 439 37.79 4.36 -23.80
N VAL A 440 38.00 4.21 -22.49
CA VAL A 440 36.93 4.22 -21.48
C VAL A 440 36.63 5.67 -21.08
N PRO A 441 35.36 6.06 -20.86
CA PRO A 441 35.01 7.38 -20.29
C PRO A 441 35.54 7.56 -18.86
N LEU A 442 35.46 8.78 -18.33
CA LEU A 442 35.73 9.06 -16.92
C LEU A 442 34.82 8.19 -16.03
N LEU A 443 35.41 7.33 -15.21
CA LEU A 443 34.67 6.46 -14.29
C LEU A 443 34.44 7.17 -12.96
N VAL A 444 33.21 7.65 -12.75
CA VAL A 444 32.77 8.24 -11.47
C VAL A 444 32.66 7.15 -10.40
N PRO A 445 33.13 7.40 -9.16
CA PRO A 445 32.98 6.48 -8.03
C PRO A 445 31.56 5.93 -7.86
N GLY A 446 31.43 4.63 -7.63
CA GLY A 446 30.16 3.95 -7.36
C GLY A 446 29.32 3.60 -8.61
N LEU A 447 29.47 4.31 -9.72
CA LEU A 447 28.70 4.03 -10.95
C LEU A 447 29.28 2.85 -11.75
N SER A 448 28.39 2.03 -12.30
CA SER A 448 28.71 0.92 -13.22
C SER A 448 28.44 1.37 -14.65
N TYR A 449 29.46 1.32 -15.51
CA TYR A 449 29.39 1.73 -16.90
C TYR A 449 29.26 0.49 -17.79
N PRO A 450 28.13 0.29 -18.50
CA PRO A 450 28.00 -0.76 -19.51
C PRO A 450 28.69 -0.29 -20.80
N LEU A 451 29.74 -1.02 -21.21
CA LEU A 451 30.49 -0.79 -22.44
C LEU A 451 30.18 -1.96 -23.38
N GLU A 452 29.53 -1.66 -24.50
CA GLU A 452 28.94 -2.67 -25.39
C GLU A 452 29.79 -2.87 -26.65
N THR A 453 30.00 -4.13 -27.03
CA THR A 453 30.65 -4.56 -28.27
C THR A 453 29.94 -5.78 -28.85
N PHE A 454 29.87 -5.88 -30.17
CA PHE A 454 29.37 -7.07 -30.84
C PHE A 454 30.53 -8.01 -31.20
N VAL A 455 30.34 -9.29 -30.95
CA VAL A 455 31.26 -10.38 -31.29
C VAL A 455 30.57 -11.26 -32.31
N GLU A 456 31.13 -11.41 -33.49
CA GLU A 456 30.61 -12.28 -34.54
C GLU A 456 31.42 -13.58 -34.59
N SER A 457 30.74 -14.73 -34.52
CA SER A 457 31.33 -16.06 -34.62
C SER A 457 31.50 -16.45 -36.09
N LEU A 458 32.75 -16.63 -36.50
CA LEU A 458 33.16 -16.98 -37.88
C LEU A 458 33.20 -18.50 -38.13
N SER A 459 32.93 -19.33 -37.12
CA SER A 459 33.03 -20.79 -37.20
C SER A 459 31.67 -21.47 -37.34
N ASP A 460 31.42 -22.09 -38.49
CA ASP A 460 30.26 -22.96 -38.78
C ASP A 460 30.30 -24.32 -38.04
N LYS A 461 31.40 -24.62 -37.33
CA LYS A 461 31.67 -25.94 -36.72
C LYS A 461 31.32 -26.04 -35.23
N GLY A 462 30.59 -25.07 -34.67
CA GLY A 462 30.23 -25.06 -33.24
C GLY A 462 31.41 -24.95 -32.28
N ILE A 463 32.55 -24.42 -32.73
CA ILE A 463 33.77 -24.26 -31.92
C ILE A 463 33.63 -22.99 -31.06
N SER A 464 34.02 -23.09 -29.79
CA SER A 464 34.11 -21.96 -28.86
C SER A 464 35.53 -21.80 -28.32
N ASP A 465 35.94 -20.55 -28.05
CA ASP A 465 37.24 -20.19 -27.50
C ASP A 465 37.10 -19.00 -26.53
N ILE A 466 38.16 -18.67 -25.80
CA ILE A 466 38.16 -17.66 -24.74
C ILE A 466 38.54 -16.29 -25.32
N ILE A 467 37.67 -15.29 -25.11
CA ILE A 467 38.01 -13.88 -25.32
C ILE A 467 38.54 -13.30 -24.01
N LYS A 468 39.76 -12.75 -24.04
CA LYS A 468 40.36 -12.06 -22.89
C LYS A 468 40.14 -10.56 -23.01
N VAL A 469 39.57 -9.96 -21.99
CA VAL A 469 39.42 -8.50 -21.86
C VAL A 469 40.53 -7.98 -20.97
N LEU A 470 41.31 -7.03 -21.46
CA LEU A 470 42.33 -6.32 -20.69
C LEU A 470 41.87 -4.88 -20.45
N VAL A 471 41.87 -4.44 -19.20
CA VAL A 471 41.74 -3.01 -18.86
C VAL A 471 43.13 -2.53 -18.47
N LEU A 472 43.64 -1.54 -19.20
CA LEU A 472 44.99 -1.00 -19.04
C LEU A 472 44.95 0.53 -18.96
N ARG A 473 46.03 1.12 -18.44
CA ARG A 473 46.17 2.57 -18.31
C ARG A 473 46.94 3.12 -19.51
N GLU A 474 46.52 4.27 -20.02
CA GLU A 474 47.23 4.97 -21.09
C GLU A 474 48.68 5.28 -20.65
N GLY A 475 49.66 4.85 -21.45
CA GLY A 475 51.08 4.90 -21.12
C GLY A 475 51.64 3.73 -20.30
N GLN A 476 50.84 2.71 -19.96
CA GLN A 476 51.30 1.50 -19.27
C GLN A 476 50.97 0.23 -20.08
N SER A 477 51.97 -0.64 -20.25
CA SER A 477 51.80 -1.92 -20.98
C SER A 477 51.26 -3.06 -20.11
N ALA A 478 51.27 -2.92 -18.78
CA ALA A 478 50.72 -3.91 -17.86
C ALA A 478 49.20 -3.67 -17.67
N PRO A 479 48.35 -4.71 -17.78
CA PRO A 479 46.92 -4.59 -17.49
C PRO A 479 46.69 -4.38 -15.98
N LEU A 480 45.71 -3.53 -15.64
CA LEU A 480 45.26 -3.28 -14.26
C LEU A 480 44.37 -4.41 -13.72
N LEU A 481 43.64 -5.05 -14.63
CA LEU A 481 42.83 -6.25 -14.42
C LEU A 481 42.58 -6.93 -15.76
N SER A 482 42.20 -8.21 -15.71
CA SER A 482 41.69 -8.92 -16.88
C SER A 482 40.45 -9.75 -16.55
N ALA A 483 39.63 -10.01 -17.57
CA ALA A 483 38.52 -10.96 -17.48
C ALA A 483 38.63 -11.96 -18.64
N HIS A 484 38.47 -13.25 -18.35
CA HIS A 484 38.37 -14.30 -19.35
C HIS A 484 36.90 -14.63 -19.57
N ILE A 485 36.44 -14.52 -20.82
CA ILE A 485 35.08 -14.80 -21.24
C ILE A 485 35.13 -16.08 -22.07
N ASN A 486 34.61 -17.16 -21.52
CA ASN A 486 34.32 -18.36 -22.30
C ASN A 486 33.12 -18.02 -23.20
N MET A 487 33.34 -17.88 -24.50
CA MET A 487 32.23 -17.60 -25.41
C MET A 487 31.32 -18.83 -25.51
N PRO A 488 29.98 -18.66 -25.52
CA PRO A 488 29.07 -19.74 -25.81
C PRO A 488 29.28 -20.26 -27.24
N VAL A 489 28.90 -21.51 -27.47
CA VAL A 489 28.83 -22.08 -28.83
C VAL A 489 27.78 -21.33 -29.64
N SER A 490 28.09 -21.01 -30.89
CA SER A 490 27.13 -20.44 -31.84
C SER A 490 26.15 -21.52 -32.32
N GLU A 491 24.85 -21.25 -32.20
CA GLU A 491 23.77 -22.06 -32.79
C GLU A 491 23.51 -21.68 -34.27
N GLY A 492 24.44 -20.98 -34.91
CA GLY A 492 24.34 -20.52 -36.30
C GLY A 492 24.53 -21.64 -37.32
N LEU A 493 23.55 -21.78 -38.22
CA LEU A 493 23.56 -22.62 -39.42
C LEU A 493 23.84 -24.12 -39.19
N ALA A 494 22.88 -24.81 -38.58
CA ALA A 494 22.56 -26.14 -39.06
C ALA A 494 22.19 -26.04 -40.55
N ALA A 495 22.96 -26.69 -41.41
CA ALA A 495 22.72 -26.66 -42.86
C ALA A 495 21.32 -27.20 -43.19
N ALA A 496 20.58 -26.44 -44.00
CA ALA A 496 19.33 -26.85 -44.62
C ALA A 496 19.59 -27.59 -45.95
#